data_AF-A0A7K0QP81-F1
#
_entry.id   AF-A0A7K0QP81-F1
#
_cell.length_a   1.000
_cell.length_b   1.000
_cell.length_c   1.000
_cell.angle_alpha   90.00
_cell.angle_beta   90.00
_cell.angle_gamma   90.00
#
_symmetry.space_group_name_H-M   'P 1'
#
loop_
_entity.id
_entity.type
_entity.pdbx_description
1 polymer ?
#
loop_
_entity_poly.entity_id
_entity_poly.type
_entity_poly.pdbx_seq_one_letter_code
_entity_poly.pdbx_strand_id
1 'polypeptide(L)'
;MSLEDPVVITCAISGVIANRDQCPAIPYTPSEYAAEARRIVDEGGVMVHIHARTPEGFPSFEVADYAAITAAIRAEVGSAAIINFSTGAIGVPVDKRVAYLREVGPEVAALNMGSLNYAKYSRSRKEFVFSAVFANPLEEIVELLRAMNDLGIKPEHECFDLGHVGTLTPLLDMGVLQRPLHVNCVMGVVGGVPPTARNLAAMVDNLPPSGHTRHHWSVVGISRDQWMLVSAALALGGSVRVGLEDNFYLPDGEMARSNGDLVAKAREMTINAGRRPATVGEARRLLGLTDPD
;
A
#
# COMPACT_ATOMS: atom_id res chain seq x y z
N MET A 1 -11.11 20.00 0.43
CA MET A 1 -11.76 18.84 1.07
C MET A 1 -13.24 19.11 1.08
N SER A 2 -13.99 18.28 0.38
CA SER A 2 -15.44 18.21 0.48
C SER A 2 -15.82 16.92 1.20
N LEU A 3 -16.98 16.90 1.88
CA LEU A 3 -17.60 15.65 2.33
C LEU A 3 -17.87 14.69 1.15
N GLU A 4 -17.94 15.24 -0.06
CA GLU A 4 -18.11 14.51 -1.31
C GLU A 4 -16.84 13.85 -1.85
N ASP A 5 -15.65 14.16 -1.30
CA ASP A 5 -14.39 13.60 -1.79
C ASP A 5 -14.34 12.08 -1.49
N PRO A 6 -14.35 11.21 -2.51
CA PRO A 6 -14.38 9.77 -2.30
C PRO A 6 -13.07 9.26 -1.68
N VAL A 7 -13.16 8.22 -0.86
CA VAL A 7 -12.04 7.58 -0.16
C VAL A 7 -11.62 6.32 -0.90
N VAL A 8 -10.39 6.29 -1.40
CA VAL A 8 -9.81 5.05 -1.91
C VAL A 8 -9.51 4.15 -0.71
N ILE A 9 -10.11 2.97 -0.67
CA ILE A 9 -9.81 1.94 0.32
C ILE A 9 -8.92 0.90 -0.36
N THR A 10 -7.66 0.89 0.04
CA THR A 10 -6.66 -0.06 -0.42
C THR A 10 -6.59 -1.22 0.56
N CYS A 11 -6.50 -2.44 0.04
CA CYS A 11 -6.23 -3.61 0.85
C CYS A 11 -4.84 -4.18 0.57
N ALA A 12 -3.97 -4.19 1.58
CA ALA A 12 -2.70 -4.90 1.54
C ALA A 12 -2.86 -6.32 2.05
N ILE A 13 -2.91 -7.25 1.10
CA ILE A 13 -3.64 -8.51 1.28
C ILE A 13 -2.89 -9.55 2.12
N SER A 14 -1.55 -9.52 2.14
CA SER A 14 -0.73 -10.60 2.70
C SER A 14 0.63 -10.18 3.25
N GLY A 15 1.33 -9.25 2.60
CA GLY A 15 2.70 -8.87 2.97
C GLY A 15 3.73 -10.00 2.84
N VAL A 16 4.90 -9.80 3.47
CA VAL A 16 6.02 -10.76 3.46
C VAL A 16 6.57 -11.11 4.84
N ILE A 17 6.23 -10.34 5.88
CA ILE A 17 6.82 -10.50 7.22
C ILE A 17 6.04 -11.50 8.08
N ALA A 18 4.71 -11.44 8.01
CA ALA A 18 3.82 -12.29 8.80
C ALA A 18 3.63 -13.67 8.16
N ASN A 19 3.18 -14.64 8.97
CA ASN A 19 2.84 -15.98 8.52
C ASN A 19 1.54 -16.50 9.21
N ARG A 20 1.09 -17.68 8.80
CA ARG A 20 -0.14 -18.33 9.29
C ARG A 20 -0.13 -18.71 10.77
N ASP A 21 1.05 -18.86 11.39
CA ASP A 21 1.14 -19.08 12.84
C ASP A 21 0.70 -17.82 13.61
N GLN A 22 0.86 -16.65 13.00
CA GLN A 22 0.43 -15.37 13.58
C GLN A 22 -1.01 -15.00 13.18
N CYS A 23 -1.40 -15.27 11.93
CA CYS A 23 -2.75 -15.05 11.43
C CYS A 23 -3.12 -16.09 10.36
N PRO A 24 -4.00 -17.07 10.67
CA PRO A 24 -4.35 -18.14 9.74
C PRO A 24 -5.00 -17.67 8.43
N ALA A 25 -5.58 -16.46 8.41
CA ALA A 25 -6.29 -15.91 7.27
C ALA A 25 -5.38 -15.37 6.15
N ILE A 26 -4.06 -15.34 6.34
CA ILE A 26 -3.12 -14.83 5.33
C ILE A 26 -3.16 -15.73 4.07
N PRO A 27 -3.46 -15.17 2.88
CA PRO A 27 -3.51 -15.94 1.65
C PRO A 27 -2.10 -16.22 1.11
N TYR A 28 -1.85 -17.46 0.70
CA TYR A 28 -0.57 -17.92 0.14
C TYR A 28 -0.71 -18.34 -1.33
N THR A 29 -1.83 -18.94 -1.71
CA THR A 29 -2.05 -19.50 -3.05
C THR A 29 -2.89 -18.57 -3.93
N PRO A 30 -2.74 -18.59 -5.27
CA PRO A 30 -3.54 -17.75 -6.18
C PRO A 30 -5.05 -17.81 -5.95
N SER A 31 -5.61 -18.99 -5.65
CA SER A 31 -7.03 -19.15 -5.33
C SER A 31 -7.45 -18.46 -4.04
N GLU A 32 -6.57 -18.41 -3.04
CA GLU A 32 -6.84 -17.68 -1.80
C GLU A 32 -6.74 -16.17 -2.01
N TYR A 33 -5.76 -15.69 -2.79
CA TYR A 33 -5.68 -14.29 -3.20
C TYR A 33 -6.95 -13.85 -3.94
N ALA A 34 -7.45 -14.68 -4.86
CA ALA A 34 -8.70 -14.42 -5.57
C ALA A 34 -9.91 -14.34 -4.61
N ALA A 35 -10.07 -15.32 -3.73
CA ALA A 35 -11.15 -15.32 -2.74
C ALA A 35 -11.11 -14.11 -1.80
N GLU A 36 -9.91 -13.69 -1.38
CA GLU A 36 -9.74 -12.47 -0.59
C GLU A 36 -10.02 -11.22 -1.42
N ALA A 37 -9.61 -11.15 -2.69
CA ALA A 37 -9.93 -10.04 -3.58
C ALA A 37 -11.45 -9.87 -3.75
N ARG A 38 -12.21 -10.98 -3.88
CA ARG A 38 -13.68 -10.96 -3.86
C ARG A 38 -14.21 -10.30 -2.58
N ARG A 39 -13.76 -10.77 -1.42
CA ARG A 39 -14.17 -10.20 -0.12
C ARG A 39 -13.81 -8.73 0.04
N ILE A 40 -12.66 -8.31 -0.48
CA ILE A 40 -12.22 -6.90 -0.48
C ILE A 40 -13.18 -6.05 -1.33
N VAL A 41 -13.47 -6.49 -2.56
CA VAL A 41 -14.35 -5.75 -3.49
C VAL A 41 -15.78 -5.67 -2.98
N ASP A 42 -16.31 -6.77 -2.43
CA ASP A 42 -17.68 -6.82 -1.89
C ASP A 42 -17.87 -5.82 -0.73
N GLU A 43 -16.79 -5.53 0.02
CA GLU A 43 -16.78 -4.56 1.12
C GLU A 43 -16.34 -3.14 0.68
N GLY A 44 -16.18 -2.89 -0.62
CA GLY A 44 -15.90 -1.58 -1.19
C GLY A 44 -14.42 -1.19 -1.26
N GLY A 45 -13.50 -2.15 -1.07
CA GLY A 45 -12.10 -1.98 -1.42
C GLY A 45 -11.91 -1.96 -2.93
N VAL A 46 -11.07 -1.06 -3.43
CA VAL A 46 -10.92 -0.82 -4.89
C VAL A 46 -9.49 -0.95 -5.39
N MET A 47 -8.52 -1.15 -4.49
CA MET A 47 -7.13 -1.42 -4.85
C MET A 47 -6.59 -2.54 -3.96
N VAL A 48 -5.89 -3.49 -4.56
CA VAL A 48 -5.27 -4.61 -3.86
C VAL A 48 -3.76 -4.51 -4.01
N HIS A 49 -3.06 -4.29 -2.89
CA HIS A 49 -1.61 -4.31 -2.80
C HIS A 49 -1.10 -5.73 -2.56
N ILE A 50 -0.16 -6.16 -3.38
CA ILE A 50 0.26 -7.55 -3.53
C ILE A 50 1.76 -7.66 -3.32
N HIS A 51 2.12 -8.54 -2.38
CA HIS A 51 3.37 -9.26 -2.39
C HIS A 51 3.09 -10.70 -2.82
N ALA A 52 3.85 -11.23 -3.78
CA ALA A 52 3.71 -12.64 -4.13
C ALA A 52 4.29 -13.54 -3.03
N ARG A 53 3.67 -14.71 -2.85
CA ARG A 53 4.17 -15.78 -1.98
C ARG A 53 4.19 -17.10 -2.72
N THR A 54 5.07 -17.99 -2.31
CA THR A 54 5.00 -19.41 -2.70
C THR A 54 3.81 -20.08 -2.00
N PRO A 55 3.35 -21.26 -2.46
CA PRO A 55 2.28 -22.00 -1.79
C PRO A 55 2.56 -22.34 -0.31
N GLU A 56 3.84 -22.44 0.06
CA GLU A 56 4.31 -22.66 1.44
C GLU A 56 4.31 -21.38 2.28
N GLY A 57 4.11 -20.21 1.65
CA GLY A 57 4.01 -18.91 2.31
C GLY A 57 5.28 -18.08 2.33
N PHE A 58 6.35 -18.52 1.67
CA PHE A 58 7.58 -17.73 1.57
C PHE A 58 7.40 -16.55 0.61
N PRO A 59 8.04 -15.39 0.83
CA PRO A 59 8.06 -14.31 -0.14
C PRO A 59 8.59 -14.78 -1.50
N SER A 60 7.90 -14.41 -2.58
CA SER A 60 8.34 -14.69 -3.95
C SER A 60 8.55 -13.41 -4.76
N PHE A 61 9.51 -13.49 -5.67
CA PHE A 61 9.87 -12.44 -6.62
C PHE A 61 9.88 -12.98 -8.05
N GLU A 62 9.21 -14.10 -8.29
CA GLU A 62 9.14 -14.76 -9.58
C GLU A 62 7.97 -14.21 -10.40
N VAL A 63 8.21 -13.96 -11.70
CA VAL A 63 7.19 -13.50 -12.65
C VAL A 63 5.97 -14.43 -12.65
N ALA A 64 6.21 -15.74 -12.62
CA ALA A 64 5.15 -16.75 -12.66
C ALA A 64 4.17 -16.64 -11.48
N ASP A 65 4.67 -16.29 -10.28
CA ASP A 65 3.82 -16.18 -9.10
C ASP A 65 2.95 -14.92 -9.16
N TYR A 66 3.53 -13.77 -9.55
CA TYR A 66 2.75 -12.55 -9.79
C TYR A 66 1.72 -12.73 -10.91
N ALA A 67 2.09 -13.41 -11.99
CA ALA A 67 1.19 -13.71 -13.11
C ALA A 67 0.02 -14.61 -12.68
N ALA A 68 0.31 -15.69 -11.94
CA ALA A 68 -0.72 -16.62 -11.46
C ALA A 68 -1.69 -15.96 -10.47
N ILE A 69 -1.17 -15.18 -9.52
CA ILE A 69 -2.00 -14.42 -8.57
C ILE A 69 -2.88 -13.41 -9.31
N THR A 70 -2.30 -12.63 -10.23
CA THR A 70 -3.03 -11.60 -10.98
C THR A 70 -4.10 -12.23 -11.85
N ALA A 71 -3.80 -13.30 -12.58
CA ALA A 71 -4.77 -14.02 -13.39
C ALA A 71 -5.94 -14.55 -12.55
N ALA A 72 -5.67 -15.09 -11.36
CA ALA A 72 -6.70 -15.58 -10.44
C ALA A 72 -7.58 -14.45 -9.92
N ILE A 73 -6.99 -13.32 -9.50
CA ILE A 73 -7.76 -12.13 -9.05
C ILE A 73 -8.62 -11.59 -10.19
N ARG A 74 -8.06 -11.44 -11.40
CA ARG A 74 -8.81 -10.95 -12.56
C ARG A 74 -9.94 -11.87 -12.97
N ALA A 75 -9.74 -13.19 -12.92
CA ALA A 75 -10.81 -14.15 -13.17
C ALA A 75 -11.95 -14.03 -12.15
N GLU A 76 -11.63 -13.71 -10.90
CA GLU A 76 -12.60 -13.61 -9.82
C GLU A 76 -13.34 -12.27 -9.82
N VAL A 77 -12.65 -11.13 -9.90
CA VAL A 77 -13.26 -9.78 -9.72
C VAL A 77 -13.16 -8.87 -10.95
N GLY A 78 -12.56 -9.33 -12.05
CA GLY A 78 -12.40 -8.54 -13.28
C GLY A 78 -11.66 -7.21 -13.05
N SER A 79 -12.26 -6.12 -13.51
CA SER A 79 -11.75 -4.74 -13.37
C SER A 79 -12.25 -4.03 -12.11
N ALA A 80 -12.92 -4.73 -11.18
CA ALA A 80 -13.44 -4.13 -9.95
C ALA A 80 -12.33 -3.77 -8.93
N ALA A 81 -11.09 -4.23 -9.15
CA ALA A 81 -9.92 -3.89 -8.35
C ALA A 81 -8.77 -3.39 -9.21
N ILE A 82 -8.09 -2.34 -8.74
CA ILE A 82 -6.77 -1.90 -9.22
C ILE A 82 -5.72 -2.83 -8.63
N ILE A 83 -4.80 -3.32 -9.46
CA ILE A 83 -3.71 -4.19 -9.02
C ILE A 83 -2.49 -3.33 -8.71
N ASN A 84 -2.02 -3.42 -7.48
CA ASN A 84 -0.84 -2.73 -6.99
C ASN A 84 0.22 -3.76 -6.57
N PHE A 85 1.40 -3.74 -7.20
CA PHE A 85 2.49 -4.64 -6.82
C PHE A 85 3.49 -3.95 -5.89
N SER A 86 3.96 -4.68 -4.89
CA SER A 86 5.11 -4.22 -4.13
C SER A 86 6.40 -4.34 -4.95
N THR A 87 7.23 -3.30 -4.90
CA THR A 87 8.65 -3.38 -5.28
C THR A 87 9.61 -3.42 -4.09
N GLY A 88 9.05 -3.48 -2.88
CA GLY A 88 9.80 -3.55 -1.63
C GLY A 88 10.39 -4.93 -1.40
N ALA A 89 11.72 -5.00 -1.33
CA ALA A 89 12.44 -6.26 -1.11
C ALA A 89 13.81 -6.01 -0.46
N ILE A 90 14.25 -6.95 0.39
CA ILE A 90 15.60 -6.92 0.96
C ILE A 90 16.48 -7.92 0.18
N GLY A 91 17.58 -7.42 -0.39
CA GLY A 91 18.56 -8.27 -1.09
C GLY A 91 18.10 -8.78 -2.46
N VAL A 92 17.03 -8.22 -3.03
CA VAL A 92 16.55 -8.59 -4.36
C VAL A 92 16.99 -7.53 -5.38
N PRO A 93 17.73 -7.92 -6.43
CA PRO A 93 18.17 -7.01 -7.49
C PRO A 93 17.03 -6.22 -8.16
N VAL A 94 17.33 -5.00 -8.62
CA VAL A 94 16.35 -4.12 -9.30
C VAL A 94 15.81 -4.75 -10.58
N ASP A 95 16.66 -5.36 -11.40
CA ASP A 95 16.28 -6.03 -12.65
C ASP A 95 15.27 -7.16 -12.41
N LYS A 96 15.45 -7.95 -11.33
CA LYS A 96 14.48 -8.98 -10.92
C LYS A 96 13.14 -8.37 -10.49
N ARG A 97 13.16 -7.21 -9.84
CA ARG A 97 11.95 -6.47 -9.47
C ARG A 97 11.22 -5.91 -10.71
N VAL A 98 11.96 -5.32 -11.63
CA VAL A 98 11.42 -4.79 -12.89
C VAL A 98 10.86 -5.90 -13.78
N ALA A 99 11.41 -7.12 -13.72
CA ALA A 99 10.94 -8.24 -14.53
C ALA A 99 9.45 -8.56 -14.31
N TYR A 100 8.98 -8.69 -13.07
CA TYR A 100 7.55 -8.97 -12.84
C TYR A 100 6.65 -7.77 -13.15
N LEU A 101 7.15 -6.54 -13.07
CA LEU A 101 6.41 -5.36 -13.51
C LEU A 101 6.21 -5.38 -15.02
N ARG A 102 7.28 -5.64 -15.77
CA ARG A 102 7.27 -5.65 -17.24
C ARG A 102 6.39 -6.77 -17.81
N GLU A 103 6.52 -7.97 -17.27
CA GLU A 103 5.86 -9.15 -17.84
C GLU A 103 4.38 -9.26 -17.46
N VAL A 104 3.98 -8.70 -16.31
CA VAL A 104 2.59 -8.83 -15.80
C VAL A 104 1.79 -7.53 -15.92
N GLY A 105 2.43 -6.37 -15.83
CA GLY A 105 1.80 -5.06 -16.06
C GLY A 105 0.72 -4.68 -15.04
N PRO A 106 1.05 -4.50 -13.74
CA PRO A 106 0.09 -3.96 -12.77
C PRO A 106 -0.22 -2.48 -13.08
N GLU A 107 -1.39 -1.97 -12.69
CA GLU A 107 -1.68 -0.54 -12.89
C GLU A 107 -0.89 0.36 -11.94
N VAL A 108 -0.60 -0.13 -10.74
CA VAL A 108 0.13 0.58 -9.69
C VAL A 108 1.30 -0.29 -9.21
N ALA A 109 2.39 0.34 -8.79
CA ALA A 109 3.44 -0.35 -8.06
C ALA A 109 3.98 0.50 -6.92
N ALA A 110 4.01 -0.06 -5.71
CA ALA A 110 4.53 0.58 -4.52
C ALA A 110 6.05 0.66 -4.55
N LEU A 111 6.59 1.84 -4.25
CA LEU A 111 8.01 2.17 -4.25
C LEU A 111 8.38 2.91 -2.96
N ASN A 112 9.32 2.35 -2.20
CA ASN A 112 9.81 2.96 -0.98
C ASN A 112 10.72 4.14 -1.29
N MET A 113 10.40 5.30 -0.73
CA MET A 113 11.03 6.58 -1.10
C MET A 113 12.29 6.92 -0.29
N GLY A 114 12.89 5.93 0.38
CA GLY A 114 14.12 6.12 1.14
C GLY A 114 14.54 4.91 1.95
N SER A 115 15.79 4.94 2.41
CA SER A 115 16.37 3.91 3.26
C SER A 115 16.08 4.19 4.74
N LEU A 116 15.78 3.14 5.50
CA LEU A 116 15.55 3.25 6.94
C LEU A 116 15.96 1.97 7.69
N ASN A 117 16.08 2.08 9.01
CA ASN A 117 15.99 0.89 9.85
C ASN A 117 14.55 0.36 9.77
N TYR A 118 14.41 -0.94 9.58
CA TYR A 118 13.12 -1.61 9.54
C TYR A 118 13.13 -2.70 10.60
N ALA A 119 12.46 -2.43 11.71
CA ALA A 119 12.52 -3.29 12.88
C ALA A 119 11.17 -3.47 13.56
N LYS A 120 11.07 -4.55 14.35
CA LYS A 120 9.97 -4.81 15.27
C LYS A 120 10.51 -4.91 16.69
N TYR A 121 10.09 -4.00 17.55
CA TYR A 121 10.47 -4.00 18.97
C TYR A 121 9.40 -4.70 19.82
N SER A 122 9.82 -5.65 20.65
CA SER A 122 8.96 -6.27 21.66
C SER A 122 9.10 -5.56 22.99
N ARG A 123 8.05 -4.88 23.45
CA ARG A 123 8.06 -4.20 24.76
C ARG A 123 8.20 -5.16 25.93
N SER A 124 7.59 -6.35 25.86
CA SER A 124 7.65 -7.34 26.95
C SER A 124 9.03 -7.99 27.06
N ARG A 125 9.68 -8.27 25.93
CA ARG A 125 11.02 -8.87 25.89
C ARG A 125 12.15 -7.84 25.95
N LYS A 126 11.83 -6.55 25.73
CA LYS A 126 12.79 -5.44 25.64
C LYS A 126 13.89 -5.68 24.59
N GLU A 127 13.52 -6.28 23.47
CA GLU A 127 14.43 -6.65 22.39
C GLU A 127 13.82 -6.35 21.02
N PHE A 128 14.67 -6.19 20.00
CA PHE A 128 14.21 -6.23 18.60
C PHE A 128 14.03 -7.69 18.18
N VAL A 129 12.79 -8.09 17.88
CA VAL A 129 12.50 -9.45 17.40
C VAL A 129 12.87 -9.64 15.93
N PHE A 130 13.01 -8.53 15.21
CA PHE A 130 13.60 -8.44 13.89
C PHE A 130 14.17 -7.03 13.70
N SER A 131 15.30 -6.92 13.01
CA SER A 131 15.91 -5.65 12.62
C SER A 131 16.75 -5.84 11.35
N ALA A 132 16.53 -4.98 10.36
CA ALA A 132 17.36 -4.88 9.16
C ALA A 132 17.43 -3.43 8.69
N VAL A 133 18.39 -3.11 7.84
CA VAL A 133 18.31 -1.89 7.02
C VAL A 133 17.49 -2.22 5.79
N PHE A 134 16.40 -1.49 5.59
CA PHE A 134 15.66 -1.56 4.35
C PHE A 134 16.22 -0.52 3.39
N ALA A 135 17.19 -0.95 2.59
CA ALA A 135 17.91 -0.08 1.67
C ALA A 135 17.07 0.23 0.42
N ASN A 136 16.85 1.52 0.18
CA ASN A 136 16.30 2.10 -1.04
C ASN A 136 17.14 3.36 -1.35
N PRO A 137 18.35 3.19 -1.91
CA PRO A 137 19.19 4.33 -2.29
C PRO A 137 18.56 5.09 -3.45
N LEU A 138 18.90 6.38 -3.61
CA LEU A 138 18.27 7.26 -4.60
C LEU A 138 18.47 6.74 -6.03
N GLU A 139 19.60 6.11 -6.32
CA GLU A 139 19.92 5.53 -7.63
C GLU A 139 18.92 4.42 -7.99
N GLU A 140 18.61 3.51 -7.05
CA GLU A 140 17.61 2.46 -7.26
C GLU A 140 16.19 3.03 -7.39
N ILE A 141 15.85 4.05 -6.60
CA ILE A 141 14.55 4.74 -6.69
C ILE A 141 14.39 5.34 -8.09
N VAL A 142 15.41 6.04 -8.60
CA VAL A 142 15.39 6.63 -9.94
C VAL A 142 15.30 5.56 -11.03
N GLU A 143 16.01 4.44 -10.89
CA GLU A 143 15.96 3.32 -11.84
C GLU A 143 14.55 2.70 -11.91
N LEU A 144 13.95 2.41 -10.75
CA LEU A 144 12.58 1.87 -10.68
C LEU A 144 11.54 2.85 -11.20
N LEU A 145 11.66 4.16 -10.88
CA LEU A 145 10.75 5.17 -11.42
C LEU A 145 10.82 5.27 -12.94
N ARG A 146 12.02 5.22 -13.53
CA ARG A 146 12.18 5.21 -14.98
C ARG A 146 11.53 3.97 -15.60
N ALA A 147 11.78 2.78 -15.03
CA ALA A 147 11.16 1.56 -15.49
C ALA A 147 9.61 1.61 -15.39
N MET A 148 9.07 2.14 -14.29
CA MET A 148 7.62 2.31 -14.13
C MET A 148 7.05 3.30 -15.16
N ASN A 149 7.71 4.43 -15.41
CA ASN A 149 7.29 5.40 -16.43
C ASN A 149 7.30 4.78 -17.84
N ASP A 150 8.35 4.05 -18.20
CA ASP A 150 8.47 3.38 -19.51
C ASP A 150 7.37 2.33 -19.72
N LEU A 151 6.93 1.70 -18.63
CA LEU A 151 5.87 0.69 -18.62
C LEU A 151 4.46 1.27 -18.44
N GLY A 152 4.33 2.59 -18.21
CA GLY A 152 3.04 3.23 -17.92
C GLY A 152 2.43 2.84 -16.56
N ILE A 153 3.25 2.40 -15.61
CA ILE A 153 2.84 1.96 -14.27
C ILE A 153 2.85 3.16 -13.33
N LYS A 154 1.78 3.33 -12.55
CA LYS A 154 1.70 4.40 -11.56
C LYS A 154 2.51 4.06 -10.31
N PRO A 155 3.51 4.85 -9.91
CA PRO A 155 4.18 4.65 -8.63
C PRO A 155 3.28 5.06 -7.45
N GLU A 156 3.15 4.19 -6.45
CA GLU A 156 2.69 4.53 -5.10
C GLU A 156 3.92 4.83 -4.22
N HIS A 157 4.02 6.06 -3.72
CA HIS A 157 5.21 6.53 -3.00
C HIS A 157 5.14 6.20 -1.51
N GLU A 158 5.71 5.07 -1.12
CA GLU A 158 5.76 4.61 0.27
C GLU A 158 6.75 5.47 1.08
N CYS A 159 6.22 6.42 1.85
CA CYS A 159 6.97 7.37 2.65
C CYS A 159 6.85 6.98 4.13
N PHE A 160 7.96 6.57 4.74
CA PHE A 160 8.02 6.15 6.15
C PHE A 160 8.37 7.29 7.09
N ASP A 161 8.82 8.43 6.55
CA ASP A 161 9.27 9.59 7.32
C ASP A 161 9.13 10.88 6.50
N LEU A 162 9.22 12.04 7.16
CA LEU A 162 9.29 13.36 6.51
C LEU A 162 10.49 13.47 5.56
N GLY A 163 11.60 12.78 5.87
CA GLY A 163 12.74 12.71 4.95
C GLY A 163 12.37 12.08 3.60
N HIS A 164 11.52 11.04 3.61
CA HIS A 164 11.05 10.37 2.40
C HIS A 164 10.08 11.25 1.61
N VAL A 165 9.21 12.00 2.32
CA VAL A 165 8.36 13.02 1.70
C VAL A 165 9.21 14.10 1.03
N GLY A 166 10.28 14.55 1.69
CA GLY A 166 11.24 15.52 1.15
C GLY A 166 11.90 15.06 -0.14
N THR A 167 12.18 13.75 -0.29
CA THR A 167 12.73 13.14 -1.50
C THR A 167 11.83 13.29 -2.73
N LEU A 168 10.52 13.49 -2.57
CA LEU A 168 9.59 13.63 -3.70
C LEU A 168 9.86 14.89 -4.53
N THR A 169 10.30 15.99 -3.89
CA THR A 169 10.52 17.27 -4.57
C THR A 169 11.63 17.22 -5.62
N PRO A 170 12.87 16.77 -5.32
CA PRO A 170 13.91 16.67 -6.34
C PRO A 170 13.56 15.66 -7.44
N LEU A 171 12.86 14.56 -7.12
CA LEU A 171 12.45 13.58 -8.14
C LEU A 171 11.37 14.13 -9.10
N LEU A 172 10.47 14.99 -8.59
CA LEU A 172 9.56 15.77 -9.43
C LEU A 172 10.29 16.78 -10.32
N ASP A 173 11.26 17.50 -9.76
CA ASP A 173 12.07 18.49 -10.51
C ASP A 173 12.89 17.83 -11.63
N MET A 174 13.45 16.66 -11.36
CA MET A 174 14.13 15.81 -12.35
C MET A 174 13.20 15.29 -13.46
N GLY A 175 11.88 15.38 -13.30
CA GLY A 175 10.90 14.84 -14.23
C GLY A 175 10.77 13.32 -14.22
N VAL A 176 11.34 12.62 -13.23
CA VAL A 176 11.16 11.17 -13.06
C VAL A 176 9.89 10.83 -12.28
N LEU A 177 9.37 11.77 -11.48
CA LEU A 177 8.03 11.71 -10.93
C LEU A 177 7.06 12.60 -11.71
N GLN A 178 5.86 12.09 -11.95
CA GLN A 178 4.81 12.77 -12.71
C GLN A 178 3.60 13.08 -11.81
N ARG A 179 2.98 14.24 -12.05
CA ARG A 179 1.78 14.67 -11.33
C ARG A 179 0.52 14.00 -11.92
N PRO A 180 -0.55 13.79 -11.13
CA PRO A 180 -0.62 13.95 -9.68
C PRO A 180 0.19 12.86 -8.95
N LEU A 181 0.78 13.13 -7.78
CA LEU A 181 1.41 12.07 -6.99
C LEU A 181 0.37 11.16 -6.35
N HIS A 182 0.76 9.91 -6.09
CA HIS A 182 0.05 8.96 -5.23
C HIS A 182 0.95 8.59 -4.05
N VAL A 183 0.78 9.25 -2.90
CA VAL A 183 1.67 9.09 -1.74
C VAL A 183 1.03 8.20 -0.68
N ASN A 184 1.80 7.30 -0.09
CA ASN A 184 1.35 6.46 1.02
C ASN A 184 2.19 6.76 2.25
N CYS A 185 1.57 7.28 3.31
CA CYS A 185 2.24 7.62 4.55
C CYS A 185 2.29 6.38 5.46
N VAL A 186 3.42 5.70 5.50
CA VAL A 186 3.60 4.47 6.28
C VAL A 186 4.09 4.79 7.68
N MET A 187 3.30 4.44 8.70
CA MET A 187 3.58 4.86 10.06
C MET A 187 3.54 3.70 11.04
N GLY A 188 4.42 3.74 12.05
CA GLY A 188 4.49 2.70 13.10
C GLY A 188 5.54 1.61 12.88
N VAL A 189 6.32 1.70 11.80
CA VAL A 189 7.53 0.89 11.62
C VAL A 189 8.65 1.50 12.47
N VAL A 190 9.35 0.68 13.27
CA VAL A 190 10.50 1.17 14.04
C VAL A 190 11.63 1.54 13.10
N GLY A 191 12.03 2.81 13.14
CA GLY A 191 13.01 3.43 12.25
C GLY A 191 12.41 4.46 11.29
N GLY A 192 11.08 4.49 11.17
CA GLY A 192 10.33 5.59 10.55
C GLY A 192 9.60 6.46 11.58
N VAL A 193 8.67 7.26 11.08
CA VAL A 193 7.91 8.24 11.86
C VAL A 193 6.97 7.56 12.88
N PRO A 194 6.85 8.10 14.11
CA PRO A 194 5.87 7.59 15.08
C PRO A 194 4.42 7.76 14.60
N PRO A 195 3.52 6.79 14.86
CA PRO A 195 2.16 6.74 14.33
C PRO A 195 1.19 7.64 15.11
N THR A 196 1.32 8.95 14.94
CA THR A 196 0.41 9.92 15.57
C THR A 196 -0.30 10.78 14.53
N ALA A 197 -1.53 11.22 14.82
CA ALA A 197 -2.28 12.11 13.94
C ALA A 197 -1.52 13.41 13.62
N ARG A 198 -0.73 13.94 14.56
CA ARG A 198 0.11 15.14 14.35
C ARG A 198 1.22 14.88 13.35
N ASN A 199 1.85 13.71 13.41
CA ASN A 199 2.88 13.34 12.45
C ASN A 199 2.29 13.07 11.06
N LEU A 200 1.10 12.45 11.00
CA LEU A 200 0.40 12.29 9.73
C LEU A 200 0.09 13.65 9.08
N ALA A 201 -0.47 14.58 9.86
CA ALA A 201 -0.70 15.95 9.40
C ALA A 201 0.59 16.61 8.90
N ALA A 202 1.69 16.48 9.66
CA ALA A 202 2.98 17.01 9.25
C ALA A 202 3.48 16.41 7.93
N MET A 203 3.34 15.09 7.71
CA MET A 203 3.73 14.47 6.44
C MET A 203 2.92 15.01 5.27
N VAL A 204 1.60 15.13 5.44
CA VAL A 204 0.68 15.61 4.41
C VAL A 204 0.91 17.08 4.09
N ASP A 205 1.16 17.92 5.10
CA ASP A 205 1.45 19.35 4.95
C ASP A 205 2.80 19.61 4.24
N ASN A 206 3.70 18.64 4.25
CA ASN A 206 5.02 18.72 3.59
C ASN A 206 5.05 18.04 2.21
N LEU A 207 3.91 17.56 1.69
CA LEU A 207 3.84 17.08 0.31
C LEU A 207 4.23 18.21 -0.67
N PRO A 208 4.87 17.89 -1.81
CA PRO A 208 5.14 18.89 -2.84
C PRO A 208 3.88 19.65 -3.24
N PRO A 209 3.96 20.95 -3.58
CA PRO A 209 2.80 21.74 -3.99
C PRO A 209 2.11 21.05 -5.15
N SER A 210 0.78 20.90 -5.12
CA SER A 210 0.02 20.11 -6.11
C SER A 210 0.05 20.67 -7.54
N GLY A 211 0.39 21.94 -7.72
CA GLY A 211 0.18 22.64 -8.99
C GLY A 211 -1.32 22.67 -9.32
N HIS A 212 -1.68 22.36 -10.57
CA HIS A 212 -3.06 22.41 -11.04
C HIS A 212 -3.91 21.17 -10.68
N THR A 213 -3.28 20.05 -10.30
CA THR A 213 -3.97 18.79 -10.01
C THR A 213 -3.60 18.29 -8.61
N ARG A 214 -4.61 18.10 -7.76
CA ARG A 214 -4.41 17.64 -6.37
C ARG A 214 -3.66 16.30 -6.35
N HIS A 215 -2.68 16.18 -5.47
CA HIS A 215 -2.06 14.88 -5.16
C HIS A 215 -3.04 13.99 -4.41
N HIS A 216 -3.00 12.69 -4.69
CA HIS A 216 -3.64 11.70 -3.87
C HIS A 216 -2.67 11.27 -2.76
N TRP A 217 -3.18 11.08 -1.55
CA TRP A 217 -2.41 10.44 -0.49
C TRP A 217 -3.27 9.49 0.35
N SER A 218 -2.63 8.48 0.92
CA SER A 218 -3.21 7.47 1.81
C SER A 218 -2.34 7.32 3.06
N VAL A 219 -2.90 6.70 4.11
CA VAL A 219 -2.15 6.29 5.31
C VAL A 219 -2.10 4.77 5.44
N VAL A 220 -0.96 4.28 5.91
CA VAL A 220 -0.79 2.92 6.44
C VAL A 220 -0.43 3.04 7.91
N GLY A 221 -1.20 2.38 8.78
CA GLY A 221 -0.86 2.26 10.18
C GLY A 221 -0.54 0.82 10.54
N ILE A 222 0.64 0.57 11.09
CA ILE A 222 1.07 -0.78 11.44
C ILE A 222 0.36 -1.27 12.71
N SER A 223 -0.16 -2.49 12.65
CA SER A 223 -0.81 -3.19 13.75
C SER A 223 -1.96 -2.36 14.35
N ARG A 224 -2.08 -2.31 15.68
CA ARG A 224 -3.18 -1.65 16.38
C ARG A 224 -3.25 -0.14 16.16
N ASP A 225 -2.17 0.49 15.70
CA ASP A 225 -2.16 1.92 15.38
C ASP A 225 -2.98 2.24 14.11
N GLN A 226 -3.29 1.23 13.28
CA GLN A 226 -4.10 1.35 12.05
C GLN A 226 -5.36 2.18 12.25
N TRP A 227 -6.19 1.85 13.23
CA TRP A 227 -7.55 2.41 13.32
C TRP A 227 -7.57 3.90 13.71
N MET A 228 -6.64 4.32 14.58
CA MET A 228 -6.52 5.73 14.94
C MET A 228 -5.97 6.55 13.77
N LEU A 229 -5.05 5.98 12.98
CA LEU A 229 -4.52 6.62 11.77
C LEU A 229 -5.55 6.67 10.64
N VAL A 230 -6.36 5.62 10.44
CA VAL A 230 -7.51 5.61 9.52
C VAL A 230 -8.45 6.77 9.86
N SER A 231 -8.81 6.93 11.14
CA SER A 231 -9.65 8.05 11.61
C SER A 231 -9.02 9.41 11.30
N ALA A 232 -7.72 9.55 11.54
CA ALA A 232 -6.98 10.78 11.27
C ALA A 232 -6.93 11.11 9.76
N ALA A 233 -6.66 10.12 8.91
CA ALA A 233 -6.63 10.30 7.47
C ALA A 233 -7.99 10.71 6.91
N LEU A 234 -9.07 10.08 7.40
CA LEU A 234 -10.43 10.45 7.00
C LEU A 234 -10.74 11.91 7.33
N ALA A 235 -10.37 12.36 8.54
CA ALA A 235 -10.55 13.75 8.98
C ALA A 235 -9.68 14.76 8.22
N LEU A 236 -8.48 14.36 7.80
CA LEU A 236 -7.54 15.17 7.02
C LEU A 236 -7.78 15.09 5.50
N GLY A 237 -8.78 14.33 5.05
CA GLY A 237 -9.16 14.24 3.63
C GLY A 237 -8.25 13.36 2.77
N GLY A 238 -7.60 12.38 3.38
CA GLY A 238 -6.83 11.34 2.71
C GLY A 238 -7.66 10.09 2.42
N SER A 239 -7.00 9.15 1.75
CA SER A 239 -7.45 7.77 1.56
C SER A 239 -6.86 6.85 2.64
N VAL A 240 -7.23 5.57 2.64
CA VAL A 240 -6.81 4.63 3.68
C VAL A 240 -6.34 3.30 3.10
N ARG A 241 -5.35 2.71 3.75
CA ARG A 241 -4.92 1.34 3.52
C ARG A 241 -5.11 0.52 4.79
N VAL A 242 -5.67 -0.67 4.62
CA VAL A 242 -5.84 -1.70 5.65
C VAL A 242 -5.50 -3.06 5.07
N GLY A 243 -5.40 -4.11 5.88
CA GLY A 243 -5.26 -5.47 5.39
C GLY A 243 -4.33 -6.30 6.25
N LEU A 244 -4.32 -7.60 6.01
CA LEU A 244 -3.56 -8.56 6.82
C LEU A 244 -2.05 -8.38 6.68
N GLU A 245 -1.56 -7.66 5.67
CA GLU A 245 -0.16 -7.21 5.63
C GLU A 245 0.20 -6.31 6.82
N ASP A 246 -0.70 -5.38 7.15
CA ASP A 246 -0.43 -4.27 8.05
C ASP A 246 -0.94 -4.55 9.47
N ASN A 247 -2.10 -5.21 9.59
CA ASN A 247 -2.79 -5.44 10.86
C ASN A 247 -3.69 -6.69 10.82
N PHE A 248 -3.72 -7.46 11.91
CA PHE A 248 -4.57 -8.64 12.03
C PHE A 248 -5.85 -8.41 12.85
N TYR A 249 -6.01 -7.26 13.51
CA TYR A 249 -7.02 -7.11 14.55
C TYR A 249 -8.03 -6.00 14.25
N LEU A 250 -9.31 -6.27 14.52
CA LEU A 250 -10.36 -5.26 14.55
C LEU A 250 -10.17 -4.30 15.77
N PRO A 251 -10.87 -3.14 15.81
CA PRO A 251 -10.66 -2.16 16.88
C PRO A 251 -10.96 -2.66 18.29
N ASP A 252 -11.84 -3.64 18.43
CA ASP A 252 -12.16 -4.31 19.69
C ASP A 252 -11.10 -5.33 20.14
N GLY A 253 -10.12 -5.62 19.28
CA GLY A 253 -9.06 -6.58 19.51
C GLY A 253 -9.35 -8.00 19.01
N GLU A 254 -10.51 -8.25 18.41
CA GLU A 254 -10.78 -9.53 17.73
C GLU A 254 -9.84 -9.68 16.52
N MET A 255 -9.35 -10.90 16.27
CA MET A 255 -8.56 -11.18 15.07
C MET A 255 -9.48 -11.26 13.86
N ALA A 256 -9.14 -10.51 12.81
CA ALA A 256 -9.84 -10.55 11.54
C ALA A 256 -9.78 -11.97 10.93
N ARG A 257 -10.91 -12.42 10.39
CA ARG A 257 -11.04 -13.76 9.76
C ARG A 257 -10.70 -13.72 8.27
N SER A 258 -10.66 -12.51 7.70
CA SER A 258 -10.29 -12.23 6.31
C SER A 258 -9.88 -10.76 6.18
N ASN A 259 -9.27 -10.41 5.05
CA ASN A 259 -9.10 -9.01 4.66
C ASN A 259 -10.44 -8.28 4.53
N GLY A 260 -11.51 -9.00 4.14
CA GLY A 260 -12.87 -8.46 4.07
C GLY A 260 -13.33 -7.83 5.40
N ASP A 261 -13.06 -8.47 6.54
CA ASP A 261 -13.43 -7.92 7.86
C ASP A 261 -12.74 -6.55 8.10
N LEU A 262 -11.48 -6.41 7.69
CA LEU A 262 -10.72 -5.16 7.84
C LEU A 262 -11.22 -4.06 6.90
N VAL A 263 -11.53 -4.42 5.65
CA VAL A 263 -12.07 -3.50 4.63
C VAL A 263 -13.48 -3.05 5.01
N ALA A 264 -14.34 -3.98 5.48
CA ALA A 264 -15.68 -3.68 5.99
C ALA A 264 -15.60 -2.63 7.11
N LYS A 265 -14.66 -2.81 8.05
CA LYS A 265 -14.46 -1.84 9.13
C LYS A 265 -13.95 -0.49 8.63
N ALA A 266 -13.00 -0.47 7.69
CA ALA A 266 -12.52 0.77 7.09
C ALA A 266 -13.64 1.53 6.33
N ARG A 267 -14.51 0.80 5.63
CA ARG A 267 -15.70 1.33 4.96
C ARG A 267 -16.69 1.91 5.97
N GLU A 268 -16.99 1.19 7.05
CA GLU A 268 -17.85 1.69 8.12
C GLU A 268 -17.31 3.00 8.72
N MET A 269 -16.01 3.05 9.03
CA MET A 269 -15.37 4.26 9.54
C MET A 269 -15.41 5.41 8.55
N THR A 270 -15.24 5.12 7.25
CA THR A 270 -15.36 6.09 6.16
C THR A 270 -16.75 6.74 6.15
N ILE A 271 -17.80 5.93 6.25
CA ILE A 271 -19.20 6.39 6.29
C ILE A 271 -19.48 7.18 7.57
N ASN A 272 -19.01 6.69 8.71
CA ASN A 272 -19.18 7.36 10.01
C ASN A 272 -18.47 8.72 10.07
N ALA A 273 -17.38 8.91 9.32
CA ALA A 273 -16.70 10.18 9.16
C ALA A 273 -17.44 11.16 8.22
N GLY A 274 -18.60 10.77 7.67
CA GLY A 274 -19.39 11.59 6.74
C GLY A 274 -18.87 11.58 5.30
N ARG A 275 -18.01 10.62 4.94
CA ARG A 275 -17.45 10.44 3.59
C ARG A 275 -17.97 9.13 2.98
N ARG A 276 -17.59 8.83 1.74
CA ARG A 276 -17.96 7.58 1.05
C ARG A 276 -16.75 6.86 0.45
N PRO A 277 -16.76 5.52 0.35
CA PRO A 277 -15.79 4.78 -0.46
C PRO A 277 -15.83 5.23 -1.93
N ALA A 278 -14.68 5.27 -2.56
CA ALA A 278 -14.52 5.49 -3.99
C ALA A 278 -15.03 4.27 -4.77
N THR A 279 -15.63 4.51 -5.93
CA THR A 279 -15.72 3.47 -6.97
C THR A 279 -14.35 3.25 -7.61
N VAL A 280 -14.15 2.10 -8.26
CA VAL A 280 -12.89 1.82 -8.96
C VAL A 280 -12.56 2.89 -10.02
N GLY A 281 -13.56 3.38 -10.77
CA GLY A 281 -13.36 4.46 -11.75
C GLY A 281 -12.99 5.81 -11.11
N GLU A 282 -13.54 6.13 -9.94
CA GLU A 282 -13.11 7.32 -9.19
C GLU A 282 -11.69 7.18 -8.67
N ALA A 283 -11.33 6.01 -8.15
CA ALA A 283 -9.96 5.71 -7.73
C ALA A 283 -8.99 5.87 -8.91
N ARG A 284 -9.28 5.29 -10.08
CA ARG A 284 -8.45 5.45 -11.28
C ARG A 284 -8.23 6.92 -11.64
N ARG A 285 -9.29 7.75 -11.66
CA ARG A 285 -9.16 9.20 -11.92
C ARG A 285 -8.35 9.93 -10.86
N LEU A 286 -8.55 9.64 -9.57
CA LEU A 286 -7.79 10.25 -8.48
C LEU A 286 -6.29 9.91 -8.56
N LEU A 287 -5.97 8.70 -8.99
CA LEU A 287 -4.60 8.22 -9.16
C LEU A 287 -3.96 8.66 -10.49
N GLY A 288 -4.75 9.19 -11.43
CA GLY A 288 -4.29 9.52 -12.78
C GLY A 288 -4.00 8.29 -13.64
N LEU A 289 -4.72 7.20 -13.41
CA LEU A 289 -4.69 6.00 -14.26
C LEU A 289 -5.60 6.21 -15.47
N THR A 290 -5.22 5.64 -16.62
CA THR A 290 -6.10 5.53 -17.78
C THR A 290 -7.24 4.56 -17.50
N ASP A 291 -8.40 4.76 -18.11
CA ASP A 291 -9.49 3.78 -18.02
C ASP A 291 -9.05 2.46 -18.69
N PRO A 292 -9.50 1.29 -18.20
CA PRO A 292 -9.22 0.02 -18.87
C PRO A 292 -9.91 0.01 -20.23
N ASP A 293 -9.21 -0.46 -21.27
CA ASP A 293 -9.81 -0.75 -22.58
C ASP A 293 -10.90 -1.84 -22.49
#